data_AF-A0A1Q4HDW1-F1
#
_entry.id   AF-A0A1Q4HDW1-F1
#
_cell.length_a   1.000
_cell.length_b   1.000
_cell.length_c   1.000
_cell.angle_alpha   90.00
_cell.angle_beta   90.00
_cell.angle_gamma   90.00
#
_symmetry.space_group_name_H-M   'P 1'
#
loop_
_entity.id
_entity.type
_entity.pdbx_description
1 polymer ?
#
loop_
_entity_poly.entity_id
_entity_poly.type
_entity_poly.pdbx_seq_one_letter_code
_entity_poly.pdbx_strand_id
1 'polypeptide(L)'
;MLLPGPLKSNGSPARMIAVVLLGLVMLGFVLVRRTVKVRQVRPGVLILLIYFLLWLTTFGVALADFTPLPSSSATEASMTRSLIALTANIGLGLYVVMRVRTPRQRDFVLGCLLCGMTFACLVGLLQSVAAIDLRFLFQPPGFVVNTDTLSLVERAGVERALGTSEHAIEYSILTAATVPLALYFARYARVRNIRILSAAICGLAILTVPTGVSRTGVIAFAGALLLLMFAHTVRQIATGLVVGALALGGYIAAFPKVANALWQTIITSEKDPSVLSRTADYATVSETFRAHPVFGLGLGASPPEIYGWLDNEWLQAIVQGGLFGVAAMIVLAGGGVFGIAAALRRASNQRERYQGYVLGAILVAILISSFTFDLFGFQQATFLFFITFGLLWSGFTIDSPDPRPQAWRARRGPKAVATSDGRTA
;
A
#
# COMPACT_ATOMS: atom_id res chain seq x y z
N MET A 1 9.63 14.92 7.49
CA MET A 1 10.20 15.38 8.79
C MET A 1 10.60 14.19 9.61
N LEU A 2 11.77 14.25 10.25
CA LEU A 2 12.38 13.10 10.92
C LEU A 2 12.88 13.49 12.30
N LEU A 3 12.92 12.51 13.21
CA LEU A 3 13.62 12.66 14.48
C LEU A 3 15.14 12.74 14.23
N PRO A 4 15.86 13.67 14.88
CA PRO A 4 17.30 13.79 14.77
C PRO A 4 17.97 12.50 15.27
N GLY A 5 18.96 12.01 14.54
CA GLY A 5 19.72 10.82 14.94
C GLY A 5 20.18 9.95 13.76
N PRO A 6 20.84 8.82 14.06
CA PRO A 6 21.48 7.96 13.06
C PRO A 6 20.50 7.27 12.10
N LEU A 7 19.21 7.26 12.45
CA LEU A 7 18.17 6.59 11.68
C LEU A 7 17.82 7.32 10.36
N LYS A 8 18.22 8.59 10.16
CA LYS A 8 17.92 9.39 8.97
C LYS A 8 16.46 9.19 8.50
N SER A 9 16.22 8.83 7.24
CA SER A 9 14.89 8.61 6.63
C SER A 9 14.03 7.58 7.36
N ASN A 10 14.61 6.70 8.18
CA ASN A 10 13.85 5.76 9.01
C ASN A 10 13.28 6.36 10.30
N GLY A 11 13.77 7.53 10.73
CA GLY A 11 13.31 8.22 11.93
C GLY A 11 11.93 8.88 11.80
N SER A 12 11.13 8.53 10.80
CA SER A 12 9.80 9.12 10.61
C SER A 12 8.85 8.58 11.69
N PRO A 13 7.99 9.41 12.32
CA PRO A 13 7.06 8.96 13.36
C PRO A 13 6.18 7.80 12.88
N ALA A 14 5.72 7.85 11.64
CA ALA A 14 4.88 6.80 11.07
C ALA A 14 5.61 5.46 10.96
N ARG A 15 6.89 5.45 10.56
CA ARG A 15 7.70 4.23 10.50
C ARG A 15 8.01 3.68 11.89
N MET A 16 8.30 4.55 12.85
CA MET A 16 8.50 4.14 14.25
C MET A 16 7.24 3.50 14.85
N ILE A 17 6.06 4.09 14.60
CA ILE A 17 4.78 3.49 15.01
C ILE A 17 4.62 2.11 14.37
N ALA A 18 4.90 1.96 13.07
CA ALA A 18 4.78 0.67 12.38
C ALA A 18 5.71 -0.42 12.95
N VAL A 19 6.93 -0.08 13.36
CA VAL A 19 7.83 -0.99 14.08
C VAL A 19 7.24 -1.37 15.44
N VAL A 20 6.70 -0.42 16.20
CA VAL A 20 6.02 -0.69 17.48
C VAL A 20 4.81 -1.61 17.29
N LEU A 21 4.06 -1.46 16.19
CA LEU A 21 2.94 -2.36 15.87
C LEU A 21 3.41 -3.81 15.69
N LEU A 22 4.59 -4.05 15.10
CA LEU A 22 5.17 -5.40 15.07
C LEU A 22 5.48 -5.90 16.48
N GLY A 23 6.11 -5.06 17.32
CA GLY A 23 6.38 -5.39 18.71
C GLY A 23 5.11 -5.79 19.48
N LEU A 24 4.00 -5.08 19.25
CA LEU A 24 2.69 -5.40 19.83
C LEU A 24 2.08 -6.69 19.27
N VAL A 25 2.34 -7.02 18.00
CA VAL A 25 1.94 -8.32 17.41
C VAL A 25 2.71 -9.45 18.07
N MET A 26 4.02 -9.32 18.22
CA MET A 26 4.89 -10.32 18.87
C MET A 26 4.53 -10.49 20.34
N LEU A 27 4.34 -9.39 21.07
CA LEU A 27 3.88 -9.40 22.46
C LEU A 27 2.51 -10.07 22.58
N GLY A 28 1.60 -9.78 21.65
CA GLY A 28 0.29 -10.43 21.58
C GLY A 28 0.40 -11.94 21.35
N PHE A 29 1.37 -12.41 20.58
CA PHE A 29 1.61 -13.83 20.36
C PHE A 29 2.16 -14.53 21.62
N VAL A 30 3.06 -13.86 22.36
CA VAL A 30 3.69 -14.41 23.57
C VAL A 30 2.75 -14.38 24.78
N LEU A 31 2.05 -13.26 25.00
CA LEU A 31 1.26 -13.04 26.22
C LEU A 31 -0.19 -13.53 26.12
N VAL A 32 -0.78 -13.55 24.92
CA VAL A 32 -2.20 -13.96 24.78
C VAL A 32 -2.27 -15.48 24.63
N ARG A 33 -2.61 -16.17 25.72
CA ARG A 33 -2.95 -17.60 25.68
C ARG A 33 -4.10 -17.83 24.70
N ARG A 34 -3.90 -18.73 23.72
CA ARG A 34 -4.95 -19.10 22.75
C ARG A 34 -6.13 -19.75 23.49
N THR A 35 -7.22 -19.02 23.63
CA THR A 35 -8.48 -19.51 24.22
C THR A 35 -9.43 -20.14 23.20
N VAL A 36 -9.07 -20.12 21.90
CA VAL A 36 -9.94 -20.59 20.81
C VAL A 36 -9.83 -22.11 20.66
N LYS A 37 -10.98 -22.80 20.73
CA LYS A 37 -11.11 -24.27 20.66
C LYS A 37 -10.81 -24.88 19.29
N VAL A 38 -10.85 -24.10 18.21
CA VAL A 38 -10.63 -24.58 16.82
C VAL A 38 -9.44 -23.85 16.21
N ARG A 39 -8.51 -24.60 15.62
CA ARG A 39 -7.34 -24.03 14.92
C ARG A 39 -7.84 -23.42 13.60
N GLN A 40 -7.66 -22.12 13.43
CA GLN A 40 -7.98 -21.42 12.19
C GLN A 40 -6.69 -20.94 11.52
N VAL A 41 -6.60 -21.15 10.21
CA VAL A 41 -5.52 -20.64 9.37
C VAL A 41 -5.95 -19.28 8.80
N ARG A 42 -5.02 -18.32 8.83
CA ARG A 42 -5.20 -16.99 8.27
C ARG A 42 -4.25 -16.84 7.08
N PRO A 43 -4.71 -17.06 5.84
CA PRO A 43 -3.83 -17.05 4.67
C PRO A 43 -3.07 -15.73 4.51
N GLY A 44 -3.73 -14.59 4.75
CA GLY A 44 -3.06 -13.27 4.69
C GLY A 44 -1.86 -13.14 5.66
N VAL A 45 -1.92 -13.77 6.84
CA VAL A 45 -0.76 -13.80 7.76
C VAL A 45 0.36 -14.66 7.18
N LEU A 46 0.01 -15.85 6.65
CA LEU A 46 1.00 -16.75 6.06
C LEU A 46 1.73 -16.09 4.88
N ILE A 47 0.99 -15.39 4.01
CA ILE A 47 1.57 -14.68 2.86
C ILE A 47 2.58 -13.62 3.31
N LEU A 48 2.21 -12.78 4.30
CA LEU A 48 3.12 -11.77 4.84
C LEU A 48 4.36 -12.40 5.49
N LEU A 49 4.20 -13.53 6.19
CA LEU A 49 5.32 -14.26 6.78
C LEU A 49 6.23 -14.88 5.72
N ILE A 50 5.68 -15.49 4.67
CA ILE A 50 6.49 -16.04 3.57
C ILE A 50 7.27 -14.92 2.88
N TYR A 51 6.62 -13.80 2.55
CA TYR A 51 7.28 -12.63 1.98
C TYR A 51 8.42 -12.14 2.89
N PHE A 52 8.16 -12.01 4.19
CA PHE A 52 9.16 -11.59 5.17
C PHE A 52 10.35 -12.55 5.24
N LEU A 53 10.10 -13.87 5.26
CA LEU A 53 11.14 -14.89 5.32
C LEU A 53 11.99 -14.95 4.04
N LEU A 54 11.39 -14.77 2.86
CA LEU A 54 12.13 -14.71 1.59
C LEU A 54 13.13 -13.54 1.60
N TRP A 55 12.69 -12.35 2.01
CA TRP A 55 13.57 -11.19 2.14
C TRP A 55 14.57 -11.29 3.29
N LEU A 56 14.20 -11.93 4.39
CA LEU A 56 15.14 -12.18 5.49
C LEU A 56 16.24 -13.17 5.05
N THR A 57 15.92 -14.11 4.16
CA THR A 57 16.89 -15.05 3.60
C THR A 57 17.91 -14.32 2.72
N THR A 58 17.46 -13.44 1.81
CA THR A 58 18.37 -12.66 0.97
C THR A 58 19.23 -11.69 1.79
N PHE A 59 18.64 -11.07 2.83
CA PHE A 59 19.39 -10.26 3.79
C PHE A 59 20.46 -11.07 4.55
N GLY A 60 20.11 -12.28 5.00
CA GLY A 60 21.03 -13.16 5.74
C GLY A 60 22.19 -13.67 4.90
N VAL A 61 21.94 -14.04 3.65
CA VAL A 61 22.99 -14.42 2.68
C VAL A 61 23.94 -13.26 2.45
N ALA A 62 23.39 -12.07 2.18
CA ALA A 62 24.19 -10.87 1.96
C ALA A 62 25.06 -10.51 3.17
N LEU A 63 24.56 -10.68 4.40
CA LEU A 63 25.36 -10.50 5.61
C LEU A 63 26.49 -11.53 5.74
N ALA A 64 26.25 -12.78 5.33
CA ALA A 64 27.27 -13.83 5.38
C ALA A 64 28.41 -13.59 4.39
N ASP A 65 28.08 -13.06 3.21
CA ASP A 65 29.03 -12.73 2.15
C ASP A 65 29.61 -11.29 2.27
N PHE A 66 29.17 -10.52 3.27
CA PHE A 66 29.61 -9.14 3.46
C PHE A 66 31.02 -9.06 4.04
N THR A 67 31.98 -8.60 3.23
CA THR A 67 33.33 -8.25 3.69
C THR A 67 33.42 -6.76 4.04
N PRO A 68 33.60 -6.36 5.31
CA PRO A 68 33.66 -4.95 5.69
C PRO A 68 34.93 -4.28 5.11
N LEU A 69 34.74 -3.35 4.19
CA LEU A 69 35.79 -2.48 3.65
C LEU A 69 35.43 -1.01 3.96
N PRO A 70 36.39 -0.06 3.99
CA PRO A 70 36.08 1.35 4.23
C PRO A 70 35.03 1.94 3.25
N SER A 71 34.94 1.40 2.03
CA SER A 71 33.95 1.75 1.01
C SER A 71 32.56 1.11 1.21
N SER A 72 32.40 0.15 2.13
CA SER A 72 31.15 -0.61 2.32
C SER A 72 30.18 0.00 3.35
N SER A 73 30.56 1.11 3.99
CA SER A 73 29.73 1.79 5.02
C SER A 73 28.38 2.28 4.48
N ALA A 74 28.32 2.72 3.23
CA ALA A 74 27.07 3.11 2.57
C ALA A 74 26.13 1.91 2.38
N THR A 75 26.68 0.77 1.95
CA THR A 75 25.95 -0.48 1.74
C THR A 75 25.40 -1.03 3.06
N GLU A 76 26.22 -1.08 4.11
CA GLU A 76 25.78 -1.54 5.45
C GLU A 76 24.63 -0.69 6.01
N ALA A 77 24.75 0.64 5.87
CA ALA A 77 23.69 1.56 6.29
C ALA A 77 22.41 1.35 5.46
N SER A 78 22.52 1.13 4.16
CA SER A 78 21.37 0.86 3.27
C SER A 78 20.68 -0.47 3.59
N MET A 79 21.45 -1.54 3.83
CA MET A 79 20.94 -2.84 4.27
C MET A 79 20.17 -2.72 5.58
N THR A 80 20.76 -2.04 6.58
CA THR A 80 20.09 -1.78 7.87
C THR A 80 18.80 -1.00 7.68
N ARG A 81 18.81 0.02 6.80
CA ARG A 81 17.60 0.81 6.56
C ARG A 81 16.49 -0.02 5.92
N SER A 82 16.84 -0.87 4.96
CA SER A 82 15.92 -1.75 4.24
C SER A 82 15.31 -2.81 5.15
N LEU A 83 16.09 -3.36 6.09
CA LEU A 83 15.58 -4.27 7.11
C LEU A 83 14.55 -3.60 8.03
N ILE A 84 14.82 -2.38 8.49
CA ILE A 84 13.88 -1.60 9.33
C ILE A 84 12.59 -1.32 8.55
N ALA A 85 12.70 -0.91 7.29
CA ALA A 85 11.54 -0.66 6.43
C ALA A 85 10.71 -1.94 6.23
N LEU A 86 11.35 -3.07 5.90
CA LEU A 86 10.70 -4.37 5.77
C LEU A 86 9.94 -4.75 7.05
N THR A 87 10.60 -4.62 8.19
CA THR A 87 10.06 -4.93 9.52
C THR A 87 8.84 -4.05 9.85
N ALA A 88 8.92 -2.75 9.57
CA ALA A 88 7.83 -1.81 9.75
C ALA A 88 6.62 -2.16 8.86
N ASN A 89 6.87 -2.40 7.58
CA ASN A 89 5.85 -2.73 6.58
C ASN A 89 5.07 -4.00 6.95
N ILE A 90 5.79 -5.05 7.34
CA ILE A 90 5.21 -6.33 7.74
C ILE A 90 4.50 -6.21 9.09
N GLY A 91 5.06 -5.46 10.04
CA GLY A 91 4.42 -5.12 11.31
C GLY A 91 3.05 -4.50 11.12
N LEU A 92 2.98 -3.48 10.26
CA LEU A 92 1.74 -2.79 9.94
C LEU A 92 0.71 -3.74 9.29
N GLY A 93 1.11 -4.49 8.26
CA GLY A 93 0.24 -5.45 7.59
C GLY A 93 -0.30 -6.51 8.54
N LEU A 94 0.57 -7.15 9.32
CA LEU A 94 0.20 -8.18 10.30
C LEU A 94 -0.74 -7.62 11.38
N TYR A 95 -0.45 -6.43 11.90
CA TYR A 95 -1.29 -5.78 12.90
C TYR A 95 -2.71 -5.57 12.37
N VAL A 96 -2.84 -5.03 11.16
CA VAL A 96 -4.16 -4.80 10.53
C VAL A 96 -4.90 -6.12 10.33
N VAL A 97 -4.27 -7.15 9.74
CA VAL A 97 -4.90 -8.47 9.54
C VAL A 97 -5.36 -9.09 10.86
N MET A 98 -4.57 -8.96 11.93
CA MET A 98 -4.84 -9.64 13.20
C MET A 98 -5.85 -8.92 14.09
N ARG A 99 -5.87 -7.58 14.05
CA ARG A 99 -6.62 -6.72 14.97
C ARG A 99 -7.92 -6.18 14.39
N VAL A 100 -7.99 -5.93 13.09
CA VAL A 100 -9.20 -5.35 12.47
C VAL A 100 -10.20 -6.44 12.12
N ARG A 101 -11.13 -6.74 13.03
CA ARG A 101 -12.07 -7.88 12.88
C ARG A 101 -13.51 -7.46 12.63
N THR A 102 -13.91 -6.30 13.12
CA THR A 102 -15.31 -5.86 13.04
C THR A 102 -15.50 -4.87 11.89
N PRO A 103 -16.71 -4.81 11.28
CA PRO A 103 -17.01 -3.80 10.26
C PRO A 103 -16.78 -2.36 10.76
N ARG A 104 -17.09 -2.09 12.04
CA ARG A 104 -16.85 -0.78 12.67
C ARG A 104 -15.36 -0.41 12.69
N GLN A 105 -14.48 -1.36 13.05
CA GLN A 105 -13.04 -1.13 13.02
C GLN A 105 -12.52 -0.91 11.60
N ARG A 106 -13.03 -1.65 10.61
CA ARG A 106 -12.68 -1.44 9.19
C ARG A 106 -13.06 -0.04 8.73
N ASP A 107 -14.29 0.39 9.02
CA ASP A 107 -14.76 1.73 8.70
C ASP A 107 -13.93 2.82 9.39
N PHE A 108 -13.50 2.59 10.64
CA PHE A 108 -12.63 3.53 11.36
C PHE A 108 -11.29 3.70 10.66
N VAL A 109 -10.60 2.61 10.32
CA VAL A 109 -9.31 2.66 9.61
C VAL A 109 -9.47 3.34 8.25
N LEU A 110 -10.52 3.00 7.49
CA LEU A 110 -10.82 3.63 6.22
C LEU A 110 -11.14 5.12 6.36
N GLY A 111 -11.82 5.52 7.43
CA GLY A 111 -12.09 6.92 7.75
C GLY A 111 -10.80 7.68 8.04
N CYS A 112 -9.89 7.11 8.83
CA CYS A 112 -8.58 7.70 9.10
C CYS A 112 -7.75 7.87 7.81
N LEU A 113 -7.74 6.85 6.95
CA LEU A 113 -7.08 6.93 5.63
C LEU A 113 -7.70 8.04 4.77
N LEU A 114 -9.03 8.12 4.71
CA LEU A 114 -9.72 9.14 3.95
C LEU A 114 -9.38 10.54 4.46
N CYS A 115 -9.38 10.77 5.78
CA CYS A 115 -9.00 12.05 6.37
C CYS A 115 -7.57 12.44 6.01
N GLY A 116 -6.61 11.52 6.15
CA GLY A 116 -5.20 11.78 5.81
C GLY A 116 -4.99 12.10 4.34
N MET A 117 -5.61 11.33 3.43
CA MET A 117 -5.49 11.59 2.01
C MET A 117 -6.29 12.83 1.56
N THR A 118 -7.39 13.16 2.23
CA THR A 118 -8.11 14.43 2.02
C THR A 118 -7.21 15.61 2.35
N PHE A 119 -6.49 15.54 3.47
CA PHE A 119 -5.51 16.56 3.82
C PHE A 119 -4.42 16.67 2.75
N ALA A 120 -3.88 15.55 2.27
CA ALA A 120 -2.93 15.55 1.15
C ALA A 120 -3.51 16.22 -0.11
N CYS A 121 -4.76 15.93 -0.47
CA CYS A 121 -5.45 16.57 -1.60
C CYS A 121 -5.55 18.09 -1.41
N LEU A 122 -5.95 18.55 -0.21
CA LEU A 122 -6.04 19.98 0.12
C LEU A 122 -4.68 20.67 0.01
N VAL A 123 -3.62 20.08 0.58
CA VAL A 123 -2.26 20.63 0.48
C VAL A 123 -1.82 20.72 -0.97
N GLY A 124 -2.03 19.67 -1.76
CA GLY A 124 -1.63 19.67 -3.16
C GLY A 124 -2.43 20.67 -4.01
N LEU A 125 -3.72 20.87 -3.72
CA LEU A 125 -4.52 21.92 -4.36
C LEU A 125 -3.98 23.31 -4.02
N LEU A 126 -3.63 23.57 -2.75
CA LEU A 126 -3.05 24.84 -2.31
C LEU A 126 -1.69 25.09 -2.97
N GLN A 127 -0.85 24.06 -3.10
CA GLN A 127 0.42 24.16 -3.82
C GLN A 127 0.18 24.51 -5.28
N SER A 128 -0.77 23.87 -5.96
CA SER A 128 -1.04 24.12 -7.38
C SER A 128 -1.71 25.47 -7.69
N VAL A 129 -2.56 25.97 -6.80
CA VAL A 129 -3.36 27.19 -7.06
C VAL A 129 -2.71 28.43 -6.45
N ALA A 130 -2.16 28.30 -5.24
CA ALA A 130 -1.68 29.44 -4.46
C ALA A 130 -0.16 29.45 -4.25
N ALA A 131 0.58 28.46 -4.77
CA ALA A 131 2.01 28.26 -4.49
C ALA A 131 2.35 28.26 -2.99
N ILE A 132 1.37 27.92 -2.14
CA ILE A 132 1.55 27.86 -0.69
C ILE A 132 2.08 26.48 -0.35
N ASP A 133 3.30 26.43 0.16
CA ASP A 133 3.89 25.20 0.65
C ASP A 133 3.85 25.12 2.18
N LEU A 134 2.91 24.30 2.69
CA LEU A 134 2.70 24.07 4.11
C LEU A 134 3.91 23.42 4.80
N ARG A 135 4.87 22.86 4.06
CA ARG A 135 6.11 22.30 4.61
C ARG A 135 6.92 23.35 5.38
N PHE A 136 6.88 24.61 4.96
CA PHE A 136 7.57 25.72 5.64
C PHE A 136 6.84 26.19 6.91
N LEU A 137 5.53 25.90 7.04
CA LEU A 137 4.72 26.36 8.16
C LEU A 137 4.67 25.33 9.31
N PHE A 138 4.80 24.03 8.99
CA PHE A 138 4.61 22.93 9.95
C PHE A 138 5.91 22.21 10.28
N GLN A 139 6.90 22.87 10.90
CA GLN A 139 8.07 22.20 11.49
C GLN A 139 7.96 22.17 13.03
N PRO A 140 7.50 21.06 13.64
CA PRO A 140 7.42 20.95 15.08
C PRO A 140 8.84 21.03 15.68
N PRO A 141 9.01 21.64 16.86
CA PRO A 141 10.31 21.71 17.53
C PRO A 141 10.88 20.30 17.75
N GLY A 142 12.16 20.13 17.45
CA GLY A 142 12.87 18.84 17.55
C GLY A 142 12.84 17.97 16.29
N PHE A 143 12.23 18.41 15.18
CA PHE A 143 12.30 17.72 13.88
C PHE A 143 13.26 18.38 12.91
N VAL A 144 14.00 17.56 12.17
CA VAL A 144 14.96 18.03 11.14
C VAL A 144 14.42 17.71 9.75
N VAL A 145 14.67 18.63 8.81
CA VAL A 145 14.43 18.44 7.37
C VAL A 145 15.63 17.68 6.80
N ASN A 146 15.38 16.58 6.10
CA ASN A 146 16.42 15.68 5.57
C ASN A 146 16.38 15.67 4.04
N THR A 147 16.26 16.87 3.48
CA THR A 147 16.27 17.16 2.06
C THR A 147 16.89 18.54 1.88
N ASP A 148 17.92 18.65 1.03
CA ASP A 148 18.69 19.88 0.85
C ASP A 148 17.91 20.96 0.06
N THR A 149 16.83 20.58 -0.62
CA THR A 149 15.97 21.49 -1.39
C THR A 149 14.49 21.18 -1.18
N LEU A 150 13.73 22.14 -0.66
CA LEU A 150 12.26 22.09 -0.58
C LEU A 150 11.57 22.58 -1.87
N SER A 151 12.29 22.75 -2.97
CA SER A 151 11.72 23.25 -4.22
C SER A 151 10.68 22.28 -4.79
N LEU A 152 9.59 22.83 -5.32
CA LEU A 152 8.64 22.08 -6.12
C LEU A 152 9.31 21.74 -7.45
N VAL A 153 9.31 20.45 -7.81
CA VAL A 153 9.92 20.00 -9.06
C VAL A 153 9.00 20.40 -10.22
N GLU A 154 9.52 21.18 -11.16
CA GLU A 154 8.81 21.60 -12.36
C GLU A 154 8.79 20.48 -13.41
N ARG A 155 7.67 20.33 -14.15
CA ARG A 155 7.59 19.48 -15.33
C ARG A 155 6.73 20.13 -16.40
N ALA A 156 7.32 20.29 -17.59
CA ALA A 156 6.68 20.91 -18.75
C ALA A 156 6.05 22.29 -18.45
N GLY A 157 6.76 23.16 -17.71
CA GLY A 157 6.27 24.52 -17.42
C GLY A 157 5.35 24.63 -16.20
N VAL A 158 5.13 23.53 -15.45
CA VAL A 158 4.19 23.47 -14.33
C VAL A 158 4.84 22.84 -13.10
N GLU A 159 4.72 23.51 -11.96
CA GLU A 159 5.13 22.96 -10.67
C GLU A 159 4.24 21.77 -10.28
N ARG A 160 4.87 20.64 -9.96
CA ARG A 160 4.14 19.42 -9.60
C ARG A 160 3.72 19.48 -8.14
N ALA A 161 2.44 19.25 -7.89
CA ALA A 161 1.95 19.11 -6.52
C ALA A 161 2.58 17.88 -5.84
N LEU A 162 3.02 18.09 -4.60
CA LEU A 162 3.54 17.04 -3.72
C LEU A 162 2.52 16.68 -2.64
N GLY A 163 1.57 17.58 -2.34
CA GLY A 163 0.70 17.45 -1.19
C GLY A 163 1.52 17.30 0.09
N THR A 164 1.31 16.20 0.80
CA THR A 164 2.09 15.82 1.98
C THR A 164 3.11 14.71 1.70
N SER A 165 3.29 14.32 0.45
CA SER A 165 4.24 13.28 0.03
C SER A 165 5.62 13.86 -0.20
N GLU A 166 6.64 13.00 -0.21
CA GLU A 166 8.00 13.43 -0.53
C GLU A 166 8.17 13.69 -2.03
N HIS A 167 7.36 13.02 -2.86
CA HIS A 167 7.42 13.09 -4.31
C HIS A 167 6.03 13.13 -4.97
N ALA A 168 5.96 13.80 -6.12
CA ALA A 168 4.71 14.00 -6.87
C ALA A 168 4.09 12.69 -7.40
N ILE A 169 4.91 11.67 -7.65
CA ILE A 169 4.42 10.35 -8.09
C ILE A 169 3.62 9.68 -6.97
N GLU A 170 4.16 9.67 -5.74
CA GLU A 170 3.47 9.14 -4.57
C GLU A 170 2.17 9.90 -4.30
N TYR A 171 2.21 11.24 -4.38
CA TYR A 171 1.03 12.09 -4.26
C TYR A 171 -0.08 11.72 -5.26
N SER A 172 0.30 11.46 -6.53
CA SER A 172 -0.65 11.10 -7.58
C SER A 172 -1.35 9.77 -7.30
N ILE A 173 -0.67 8.83 -6.65
CA ILE A 173 -1.24 7.52 -6.29
C ILE A 173 -2.19 7.67 -5.10
N LEU A 174 -1.84 8.50 -4.11
CA LEU A 174 -2.71 8.77 -2.96
C LEU A 174 -4.01 9.46 -3.40
N THR A 175 -3.93 10.48 -4.25
CA THR A 175 -5.12 11.14 -4.80
C THR A 175 -5.98 10.17 -5.62
N ALA A 176 -5.37 9.33 -6.45
CA ALA A 176 -6.07 8.27 -7.20
C ALA A 176 -6.77 7.25 -6.27
N ALA A 177 -6.11 6.85 -5.18
CA ALA A 177 -6.68 5.96 -4.17
C ALA A 177 -7.77 6.63 -3.30
N THR A 178 -7.78 7.96 -3.22
CA THR A 178 -8.77 8.72 -2.45
C THR A 178 -10.15 8.63 -3.11
N VAL A 179 -10.22 8.67 -4.44
CA VAL A 179 -11.49 8.62 -5.19
C VAL A 179 -12.35 7.38 -4.86
N PRO A 180 -11.86 6.13 -4.99
CA PRO A 180 -12.67 4.95 -4.66
C PRO A 180 -13.07 4.93 -3.17
N LEU A 181 -12.21 5.42 -2.29
CA LEU A 181 -12.48 5.45 -0.85
C LEU A 181 -13.54 6.50 -0.47
N ALA A 182 -13.45 7.69 -1.03
CA ALA A 182 -14.42 8.76 -0.86
C ALA A 182 -15.80 8.32 -1.38
N LEU A 183 -15.82 7.64 -2.53
CA LEU A 183 -17.05 7.10 -3.12
C LEU A 183 -17.72 6.04 -2.23
N TYR A 184 -16.94 5.20 -1.53
CA TYR A 184 -17.46 4.26 -0.55
C TYR A 184 -18.26 4.96 0.56
N PHE A 185 -17.67 5.98 1.19
CA PHE A 185 -18.34 6.71 2.28
C PHE A 185 -19.48 7.59 1.76
N ALA A 186 -19.36 8.18 0.57
CA ALA A 186 -20.44 8.93 -0.07
C ALA A 186 -21.71 8.06 -0.23
N ARG A 187 -21.54 6.78 -0.56
CA ARG A 187 -22.64 5.84 -0.78
C ARG A 187 -23.15 5.17 0.50
N TYR A 188 -22.24 4.75 1.38
CA TYR A 188 -22.57 3.83 2.48
C TYR A 188 -22.37 4.39 3.89
N ALA A 189 -21.89 5.63 4.06
CA ALA A 189 -21.81 6.21 5.41
C ALA A 189 -23.20 6.26 6.06
N ARG A 190 -23.25 6.13 7.39
CA ARG A 190 -24.54 6.13 8.13
C ARG A 190 -25.13 7.52 8.25
N VAL A 191 -24.28 8.53 8.42
CA VAL A 191 -24.66 9.91 8.66
C VAL A 191 -24.70 10.67 7.34
N ARG A 192 -25.78 11.40 7.07
CA ARG A 192 -25.97 12.20 5.84
C ARG A 192 -24.84 13.20 5.62
N ASN A 193 -24.41 13.89 6.67
CA ASN A 193 -23.32 14.87 6.58
C ASN A 193 -22.00 14.23 6.15
N ILE A 194 -21.71 13.02 6.62
CA ILE A 194 -20.51 12.27 6.20
C ILE A 194 -20.63 11.87 4.72
N ARG A 195 -21.83 11.51 4.23
CA ARG A 195 -22.03 11.22 2.81
C ARG A 195 -21.76 12.43 1.93
N ILE A 196 -22.32 13.58 2.29
CA ILE A 196 -22.15 14.83 1.55
C ILE A 196 -20.68 15.26 1.57
N LEU A 197 -20.05 15.24 2.75
CA LEU A 197 -18.63 15.55 2.89
C LEU A 197 -17.76 14.59 2.05
N SER A 198 -18.06 13.30 2.06
CA SER A 198 -17.30 12.31 1.27
C SER A 198 -17.51 12.50 -0.24
N ALA A 199 -18.69 12.95 -0.67
CA ALA A 199 -18.93 13.31 -2.07
C ALA A 199 -18.11 14.56 -2.47
N ALA A 200 -18.03 15.56 -1.59
CA ALA A 200 -17.18 16.73 -1.80
C ALA A 200 -15.68 16.36 -1.85
N ILE A 201 -15.23 15.46 -0.96
CA ILE A 201 -13.86 14.92 -0.96
C ILE A 201 -13.58 14.15 -2.26
N CYS A 202 -14.55 13.40 -2.78
CA CYS A 202 -14.42 12.72 -4.07
C CYS A 202 -14.21 13.72 -5.21
N GLY A 203 -14.99 14.80 -5.24
CA GLY A 203 -14.82 15.89 -6.21
C GLY A 203 -13.46 16.58 -6.09
N LEU A 204 -13.01 16.86 -4.86
CA LEU A 204 -11.68 17.40 -4.58
C LEU A 204 -10.58 16.47 -5.09
N ALA A 205 -10.67 15.16 -4.80
CA ALA A 205 -9.68 14.18 -5.24
C ALA A 205 -9.61 14.09 -6.78
N ILE A 206 -10.76 14.12 -7.47
CA ILE A 206 -10.79 14.14 -8.94
C ILE A 206 -10.11 15.40 -9.49
N LEU A 207 -10.32 16.55 -8.86
CA LEU A 207 -9.68 17.82 -9.24
C LEU A 207 -8.16 17.78 -9.04
N THR A 208 -7.67 17.06 -8.03
CA THR A 208 -6.25 17.06 -7.65
C THR A 208 -5.43 15.94 -8.29
N VAL A 209 -6.04 14.85 -8.77
CA VAL A 209 -5.32 13.76 -9.47
C VAL A 209 -4.36 14.28 -10.57
N PRO A 210 -4.76 15.23 -11.45
CA PRO A 210 -3.87 15.69 -12.53
C PRO A 210 -2.75 16.62 -12.06
N THR A 211 -2.84 17.20 -10.86
CA THR A 211 -1.88 18.22 -10.40
C THR A 211 -0.50 17.65 -10.04
N GLY A 212 -0.40 16.34 -9.83
CA GLY A 212 0.88 15.65 -9.69
C GLY A 212 1.65 15.48 -11.02
N VAL A 213 1.03 15.82 -12.17
CA VAL A 213 1.58 15.73 -13.54
C VAL A 213 2.40 14.44 -13.73
N SER A 214 1.74 13.30 -13.51
CA SER A 214 2.38 11.99 -13.44
C SER A 214 1.65 10.95 -14.29
N ARG A 215 2.37 10.35 -15.26
CA ARG A 215 1.85 9.22 -16.06
C ARG A 215 1.43 8.04 -15.18
N THR A 216 2.27 7.70 -14.22
CA THR A 216 1.98 6.66 -13.22
C THR A 216 0.67 6.95 -12.49
N GLY A 217 0.43 8.21 -12.12
CA GLY A 217 -0.83 8.62 -11.48
C GLY A 217 -2.06 8.34 -12.34
N VAL A 218 -1.99 8.68 -13.63
CA VAL A 218 -3.08 8.43 -14.59
C VAL A 218 -3.32 6.93 -14.77
N ILE A 219 -2.26 6.14 -14.91
CA ILE A 219 -2.35 4.68 -15.07
C ILE A 219 -2.93 4.04 -13.79
N ALA A 220 -2.47 4.47 -12.61
CA ALA A 220 -2.97 4.01 -11.32
C ALA A 220 -4.47 4.32 -11.16
N PHE A 221 -4.88 5.54 -11.51
CA PHE A 221 -6.26 5.97 -11.47
C PHE A 221 -7.14 5.18 -12.44
N ALA A 222 -6.69 4.97 -13.67
CA ALA A 222 -7.37 4.14 -14.64
C ALA A 222 -7.54 2.69 -14.12
N GLY A 223 -6.48 2.09 -13.57
CA GLY A 223 -6.54 0.76 -12.96
C GLY A 223 -7.54 0.66 -11.80
N ALA A 224 -7.60 1.68 -10.94
CA ALA A 224 -8.60 1.76 -9.87
C ALA A 224 -10.03 1.81 -10.41
N LEU A 225 -10.29 2.67 -11.41
CA LEU A 225 -11.59 2.80 -12.04
C LEU A 225 -12.02 1.52 -12.77
N LEU A 226 -11.11 0.88 -13.50
CA LEU A 226 -11.36 -0.39 -14.18
C LEU A 226 -11.80 -1.46 -13.19
N LEU A 227 -11.17 -1.57 -12.02
CA LEU A 227 -11.61 -2.53 -11.01
C LEU A 227 -12.98 -2.15 -10.42
N LEU A 228 -13.22 -0.86 -10.19
CA LEU A 228 -14.52 -0.37 -9.71
C LEU A 228 -15.66 -0.61 -10.71
N MET A 229 -15.40 -0.70 -12.02
CA MET A 229 -16.42 -1.03 -13.01
C MET A 229 -17.10 -2.37 -12.70
N PHE A 230 -16.35 -3.37 -12.20
CA PHE A 230 -16.93 -4.66 -11.80
C PHE A 230 -17.89 -4.58 -10.61
N ALA A 231 -17.89 -3.46 -9.87
CA ALA A 231 -18.82 -3.21 -8.77
C ALA A 231 -20.14 -2.54 -9.20
N HIS A 232 -20.21 -2.05 -10.44
CA HIS A 232 -21.27 -1.18 -10.93
C HIS A 232 -22.06 -1.82 -12.08
N THR A 233 -23.33 -1.40 -12.24
CA THR A 233 -24.13 -1.81 -13.40
C THR A 233 -23.73 -1.03 -14.65
N VAL A 234 -24.03 -1.55 -15.85
CA VAL A 234 -23.73 -0.88 -17.12
C VAL A 234 -24.28 0.54 -17.17
N ARG A 235 -25.49 0.77 -16.62
CA ARG A 235 -26.07 2.12 -16.53
C ARG A 235 -25.24 3.05 -15.64
N GLN A 236 -24.77 2.58 -14.49
CA GLN A 236 -23.92 3.36 -13.59
C GLN A 236 -22.56 3.66 -14.21
N ILE A 237 -21.99 2.71 -14.96
CA ILE A 237 -20.76 2.91 -15.72
C ILE A 237 -20.98 3.97 -16.80
N ALA A 238 -22.05 3.87 -17.59
CA ALA A 238 -22.37 4.86 -18.63
C ALA A 238 -22.56 6.27 -18.03
N THR A 239 -23.29 6.40 -16.93
CA THR A 239 -23.42 7.67 -16.21
C THR A 239 -22.07 8.15 -15.70
N GLY A 240 -21.25 7.26 -15.14
CA GLY A 240 -19.90 7.59 -14.67
C GLY A 240 -18.97 8.07 -15.78
N LEU A 241 -19.05 7.47 -16.97
CA LEU A 241 -18.29 7.88 -18.15
C LEU A 241 -18.71 9.26 -18.64
N VAL A 242 -20.02 9.54 -18.71
CA VAL A 242 -20.54 10.86 -19.09
C VAL A 242 -20.11 11.93 -18.08
N VAL A 243 -20.29 11.66 -16.78
CA VAL A 243 -19.86 12.58 -15.72
C VAL A 243 -18.34 12.77 -15.73
N GLY A 244 -17.59 11.70 -15.95
CA GLY A 244 -16.13 11.75 -16.06
C GLY A 244 -15.66 12.56 -17.27
N ALA A 245 -16.30 12.40 -18.43
CA ALA A 245 -16.00 13.18 -19.62
C ALA A 245 -16.32 14.67 -19.43
N LEU A 246 -17.46 15.00 -18.80
CA LEU A 246 -17.80 16.38 -18.45
C LEU A 246 -16.82 16.98 -17.44
N ALA A 247 -16.43 16.21 -16.42
CA ALA A 247 -15.44 16.65 -15.44
C ALA A 247 -14.07 16.88 -16.07
N LEU A 248 -13.64 16.00 -16.98
CA LEU A 248 -12.39 16.15 -17.73
C LEU A 248 -12.44 17.37 -18.66
N GLY A 249 -13.54 17.57 -19.40
CA GLY A 249 -13.72 18.75 -20.25
C GLY A 249 -13.72 20.05 -19.45
N GLY A 250 -14.43 20.07 -18.32
CA GLY A 250 -14.41 21.21 -17.39
C GLY A 250 -13.03 21.46 -16.79
N TYR A 251 -12.28 20.41 -16.48
CA TYR A 251 -10.91 20.51 -15.98
C TYR A 251 -9.96 21.12 -17.03
N ILE A 252 -10.01 20.65 -18.28
CA ILE A 252 -9.19 21.16 -19.37
C ILE A 252 -9.48 22.65 -19.60
N ALA A 253 -10.76 23.05 -19.53
CA ALA A 253 -11.16 24.45 -19.67
C ALA A 253 -10.68 25.32 -18.49
N ALA A 254 -10.76 24.82 -17.26
CA ALA A 254 -10.36 25.56 -16.06
C ALA A 254 -8.83 25.63 -15.85
N PHE A 255 -8.10 24.56 -16.20
CA PHE A 255 -6.66 24.40 -15.95
C PHE A 255 -5.89 23.97 -17.22
N PRO A 256 -5.92 24.79 -18.30
CA PRO A 256 -5.35 24.40 -19.58
C PRO A 256 -3.84 24.14 -19.52
N LYS A 257 -3.10 24.86 -18.65
CA LYS A 257 -1.66 24.66 -18.46
C LYS A 257 -1.32 23.28 -17.88
N VAL A 258 -2.02 22.87 -16.82
CA VAL A 258 -1.82 21.56 -16.17
C VAL A 258 -2.23 20.43 -17.11
N ALA A 259 -3.36 20.59 -17.79
CA ALA A 259 -3.82 19.62 -18.79
C ALA A 259 -2.81 19.44 -19.94
N ASN A 260 -2.28 20.55 -20.47
CA ASN A 260 -1.26 20.49 -21.52
C ASN A 260 0.05 19.85 -21.00
N ALA A 261 0.52 20.21 -19.80
CA ALA A 261 1.72 19.60 -19.22
C ALA A 261 1.57 18.08 -19.03
N LEU A 262 0.41 17.63 -18.55
CA LEU A 262 0.11 16.20 -18.43
C LEU A 262 0.05 15.52 -19.80
N TRP A 263 -0.62 16.15 -20.78
CA TRP A 263 -0.69 15.67 -22.16
C TRP A 263 0.70 15.52 -22.78
N GLN A 264 1.55 16.55 -22.70
CA GLN A 264 2.92 16.53 -23.20
C GLN A 264 3.76 15.43 -22.55
N THR A 265 3.57 15.20 -21.25
CA THR A 265 4.24 14.10 -20.53
C THR A 265 3.81 12.72 -21.08
N ILE A 266 2.55 12.59 -21.50
CA ILE A 266 2.02 11.34 -22.09
C ILE A 266 2.51 11.16 -23.53
N ILE A 267 2.36 12.17 -24.41
CA ILE A 267 2.67 12.02 -25.84
C ILE A 267 4.16 12.04 -26.17
N THR A 268 4.99 12.69 -25.34
CA THR A 268 6.46 12.77 -25.54
C THR A 268 7.17 11.61 -24.84
N SER A 269 6.49 10.47 -24.66
CA SER A 269 6.97 9.39 -23.80
C SER A 269 8.30 8.80 -24.24
N GLU A 270 8.55 8.74 -25.54
CA GLU A 270 9.76 8.14 -26.13
C GLU A 270 11.03 8.95 -25.86
N LYS A 271 10.89 10.26 -25.64
CA LYS A 271 12.00 11.17 -25.37
C LYS A 271 12.10 11.56 -23.89
N ASP A 272 11.21 11.05 -23.04
CA ASP A 272 11.21 11.36 -21.62
C ASP A 272 12.40 10.65 -20.95
N PRO A 273 13.28 11.39 -20.23
CA PRO A 273 14.41 10.82 -19.50
C PRO A 273 14.02 9.64 -18.61
N SER A 274 12.81 9.65 -18.02
CA SER A 274 12.31 8.57 -17.15
C SER A 274 11.94 7.27 -17.85
N VAL A 275 11.76 7.27 -19.18
CA VAL A 275 11.58 6.03 -19.97
C VAL A 275 12.92 5.53 -20.49
N LEU A 276 13.78 6.45 -20.90
CA LEU A 276 15.12 6.14 -21.37
C LEU A 276 15.99 5.54 -20.25
N SER A 277 15.95 6.11 -19.04
CA SER A 277 16.65 5.56 -17.87
C SER A 277 16.22 4.13 -17.59
N ARG A 278 14.91 3.88 -17.50
CA ARG A 278 14.35 2.54 -17.27
C ARG A 278 14.72 1.53 -18.35
N THR A 279 14.89 1.98 -19.59
CA THR A 279 15.30 1.10 -20.68
C THR A 279 16.79 0.73 -20.56
N ALA A 280 17.63 1.71 -20.18
CA ALA A 280 19.05 1.49 -19.92
C ALA A 280 19.28 0.58 -18.71
N ASP A 281 18.44 0.70 -17.67
CA ASP A 281 18.51 -0.09 -16.44
C ASP A 281 18.44 -1.60 -16.69
N TYR A 282 17.72 -2.06 -17.72
CA TYR A 282 17.64 -3.49 -18.04
C TYR A 282 19.01 -4.10 -18.37
N ALA A 283 19.94 -3.34 -18.93
CA ALA A 283 21.29 -3.83 -19.21
C ALA A 283 22.04 -4.12 -17.90
N THR A 284 22.09 -3.14 -17.00
CA THR A 284 22.74 -3.25 -15.68
C THR A 284 22.10 -4.34 -14.81
N VAL A 285 20.77 -4.41 -14.81
CA VAL A 285 20.01 -5.44 -14.07
C VAL A 285 20.30 -6.82 -14.65
N SER A 286 20.38 -6.96 -15.98
CA SER A 286 20.71 -8.23 -16.63
C SER A 286 22.12 -8.71 -16.25
N GLU A 287 23.10 -7.82 -16.19
CA GLU A 287 24.47 -8.18 -15.79
C GLU A 287 24.51 -8.64 -14.32
N THR A 288 23.83 -7.90 -13.44
CA THR A 288 23.75 -8.25 -12.02
C THR A 288 23.01 -9.58 -11.81
N PHE A 289 21.92 -9.81 -12.53
CA PHE A 289 21.17 -11.06 -12.46
C PHE A 289 21.98 -12.26 -12.97
N ARG A 290 22.79 -12.08 -14.03
CA ARG A 290 23.69 -13.14 -14.51
C ARG A 290 24.76 -13.50 -13.49
N ALA A 291 25.27 -12.52 -12.75
CA ALA A 291 26.26 -12.73 -11.70
C ALA A 291 25.66 -13.33 -10.41
N HIS A 292 24.48 -12.88 -10.00
CA HIS A 292 23.85 -13.24 -8.72
C HIS A 292 22.36 -13.67 -8.90
N PRO A 293 22.09 -14.79 -9.61
CA PRO A 293 20.72 -15.12 -10.04
C PRO A 293 19.78 -15.54 -8.91
N VAL A 294 20.30 -16.16 -7.84
CA VAL A 294 19.45 -16.78 -6.80
C VAL A 294 19.05 -15.78 -5.73
N PHE A 295 20.03 -15.12 -5.10
CA PHE A 295 19.81 -14.24 -3.96
C PHE A 295 20.02 -12.75 -4.27
N GLY A 296 20.42 -12.41 -5.50
CA GLY A 296 20.81 -11.04 -5.85
C GLY A 296 21.99 -10.57 -5.01
N LEU A 297 22.12 -9.25 -4.88
CA LEU A 297 23.13 -8.61 -4.05
C LEU A 297 22.79 -8.65 -2.55
N GLY A 298 21.52 -8.89 -2.20
CA GLY A 298 21.00 -8.75 -0.84
C GLY A 298 20.02 -7.61 -0.65
N LEU A 299 19.09 -7.78 0.30
CA LEU A 299 18.14 -6.73 0.68
C LEU A 299 18.88 -5.47 1.14
N GLY A 300 18.72 -4.38 0.38
CA GLY A 300 19.36 -3.09 0.63
C GLY A 300 20.85 -3.02 0.28
N ALA A 301 21.44 -4.07 -0.30
CA ALA A 301 22.85 -4.12 -0.67
C ALA A 301 23.18 -3.39 -1.99
N SER A 302 22.18 -2.80 -2.63
CA SER A 302 22.31 -1.96 -3.82
C SER A 302 21.97 -0.49 -3.50
N PRO A 303 22.84 0.24 -2.77
CA PRO A 303 22.59 1.64 -2.46
C PRO A 303 22.49 2.47 -3.75
N PRO A 304 21.50 3.38 -3.86
CA PRO A 304 21.29 4.17 -5.08
C PRO A 304 22.49 5.04 -5.48
N GLU A 305 23.35 5.42 -4.53
CA GLU A 305 24.55 6.20 -4.80
C GLU A 305 25.58 5.45 -5.65
N ILE A 306 25.54 4.11 -5.63
CA ILE A 306 26.47 3.23 -6.37
C ILE A 306 25.79 2.63 -7.60
N TYR A 307 24.54 2.18 -7.45
CA TYR A 307 23.82 1.41 -8.47
C TYR A 307 22.83 2.23 -9.30
N GLY A 308 22.61 3.50 -8.93
CA GLY A 308 21.58 4.34 -9.54
C GLY A 308 20.18 4.04 -9.03
N TRP A 309 19.21 4.84 -9.49
CA TRP A 309 17.79 4.64 -9.22
C TRP A 309 17.17 3.86 -10.37
N LEU A 310 16.52 2.74 -10.05
CA LEU A 310 15.94 1.81 -11.04
C LEU A 310 14.50 2.19 -11.41
N ASP A 311 13.81 3.00 -10.58
CA ASP A 311 12.44 3.46 -10.80
C ASP A 311 11.48 2.32 -11.19
N ASN A 312 11.68 1.12 -10.61
CA ASN A 312 10.87 -0.08 -10.85
C ASN A 312 11.12 -1.11 -9.74
N GLU A 313 10.11 -1.34 -8.91
CA GLU A 313 10.19 -2.27 -7.78
C GLU A 313 10.51 -3.71 -8.20
N TRP A 314 10.10 -4.14 -9.40
CA TRP A 314 10.38 -5.49 -9.88
C TRP A 314 11.85 -5.65 -10.30
N LEU A 315 12.45 -4.61 -10.91
CA LEU A 315 13.89 -4.62 -11.20
C LEU A 315 14.69 -4.53 -9.90
N GLN A 316 14.25 -3.71 -8.95
CA GLN A 316 14.82 -3.64 -7.60
C GLN A 316 14.81 -5.02 -6.93
N ALA A 317 13.69 -5.76 -7.04
CA ALA A 317 13.56 -7.11 -6.49
C ALA A 317 14.53 -8.12 -7.14
N ILE A 318 14.80 -8.00 -8.45
CA ILE A 318 15.78 -8.81 -9.16
C ILE A 318 17.20 -8.49 -8.66
N VAL A 319 17.57 -7.21 -8.60
CA VAL A 319 18.91 -6.78 -8.19
C VAL A 319 19.20 -7.17 -6.75
N GLN A 320 18.27 -6.89 -5.83
CA GLN A 320 18.48 -7.14 -4.40
C GLN A 320 18.22 -8.57 -3.98
N GLY A 321 17.36 -9.30 -4.68
CA GLY A 321 16.89 -10.61 -4.21
C GLY A 321 16.97 -11.74 -5.23
N GLY A 322 17.37 -11.47 -6.48
CA GLY A 322 17.38 -12.46 -7.56
C GLY A 322 16.02 -13.16 -7.70
N LEU A 323 16.05 -14.48 -7.87
CA LEU A 323 14.85 -15.30 -7.92
C LEU A 323 14.03 -15.25 -6.63
N PHE A 324 14.68 -15.14 -5.46
CA PHE A 324 13.99 -15.03 -4.17
C PHE A 324 13.24 -13.70 -4.02
N GLY A 325 13.83 -12.60 -4.48
CA GLY A 325 13.20 -11.28 -4.50
C GLY A 325 11.97 -11.26 -5.42
N VAL A 326 12.11 -11.82 -6.63
CA VAL A 326 10.96 -11.97 -7.55
C VAL A 326 9.88 -12.87 -6.95
N ALA A 327 10.26 -14.00 -6.34
CA ALA A 327 9.31 -14.88 -5.66
C ALA A 327 8.59 -14.16 -4.51
N ALA A 328 9.30 -13.35 -3.73
CA ALA A 328 8.70 -12.54 -2.66
C ALA A 328 7.67 -11.57 -3.25
N MET A 329 8.02 -10.85 -4.32
CA MET A 329 7.10 -9.94 -5.00
C MET A 329 5.87 -10.66 -5.56
N ILE A 330 6.04 -11.84 -6.17
CA ILE A 330 4.92 -12.66 -6.66
C ILE A 330 4.01 -13.10 -5.50
N VAL A 331 4.59 -13.55 -4.38
CA VAL A 331 3.83 -13.95 -3.19
C VAL A 331 3.01 -12.78 -2.64
N LEU A 332 3.61 -11.60 -2.53
CA LEU A 332 2.95 -10.42 -1.99
C LEU A 332 1.89 -9.85 -2.94
N ALA A 333 2.23 -9.67 -4.22
CA ALA A 333 1.32 -9.14 -5.24
C ALA A 333 0.18 -10.11 -5.51
N GLY A 334 0.49 -11.39 -5.74
CA GLY A 334 -0.50 -12.45 -5.91
C GLY A 334 -1.38 -12.60 -4.66
N GLY A 335 -0.79 -12.55 -3.47
CA GLY A 335 -1.52 -12.55 -2.22
C GLY A 335 -2.47 -11.37 -2.06
N GLY A 336 -2.10 -10.19 -2.56
CA GLY A 336 -2.97 -9.02 -2.60
C GLY A 336 -4.17 -9.26 -3.52
N VAL A 337 -3.93 -9.74 -4.74
CA VAL A 337 -4.98 -10.09 -5.72
C VAL A 337 -5.93 -11.16 -5.18
N PHE A 338 -5.39 -12.23 -4.57
CA PHE A 338 -6.21 -13.24 -3.88
C PHE A 338 -6.96 -12.66 -2.68
N GLY A 339 -6.41 -11.64 -2.02
CA GLY A 339 -7.09 -10.88 -0.96
C GLY A 339 -8.37 -10.20 -1.45
N ILE A 340 -8.41 -9.72 -2.70
CA ILE A 340 -9.63 -9.16 -3.31
C ILE A 340 -10.70 -10.26 -3.41
N ALA A 341 -10.34 -11.42 -3.94
CA ALA A 341 -11.25 -12.55 -4.03
C ALA A 341 -11.72 -13.04 -2.64
N ALA A 342 -10.81 -13.08 -1.66
CA ALA A 342 -11.12 -13.45 -0.28
C ALA A 342 -12.12 -12.47 0.36
N ALA A 343 -11.92 -11.16 0.19
CA ALA A 343 -12.82 -10.12 0.68
C ALA A 343 -14.21 -10.22 0.02
N LEU A 344 -14.26 -10.44 -1.30
CA LEU A 344 -15.51 -10.60 -2.04
C LEU A 344 -16.27 -11.88 -1.65
N ARG A 345 -15.57 -13.00 -1.44
CA ARG A 345 -16.17 -14.27 -0.98
C ARG A 345 -16.73 -14.18 0.44
N ARG A 346 -16.11 -13.36 1.30
CA ARG A 346 -16.57 -13.17 2.68
C ARG A 346 -17.73 -12.19 2.80
N ALA A 347 -17.92 -11.31 1.82
CA ALA A 347 -18.92 -10.26 1.88
C ALA A 347 -20.34 -10.83 2.04
N SER A 348 -21.03 -10.43 3.10
CA SER A 348 -22.39 -10.88 3.42
C SER A 348 -23.48 -10.00 2.81
N ASN A 349 -23.14 -8.76 2.48
CA ASN A 349 -24.06 -7.75 1.99
C ASN A 349 -23.42 -6.88 0.90
N GLN A 350 -24.24 -6.11 0.18
CA GLN A 350 -23.77 -5.28 -0.93
C GLN A 350 -22.73 -4.24 -0.49
N ARG A 351 -22.83 -3.72 0.74
CA ARG A 351 -21.88 -2.75 1.29
C ARG A 351 -20.49 -3.36 1.47
N GLU A 352 -20.40 -4.54 2.07
CA GLU A 352 -19.13 -5.26 2.26
C GLU A 352 -18.53 -5.68 0.93
N ARG A 353 -19.38 -6.08 -0.03
CA ARG A 353 -18.92 -6.44 -1.38
C ARG A 353 -18.33 -5.22 -2.09
N TYR A 354 -19.00 -4.07 -2.00
CA TYR A 354 -18.49 -2.81 -2.55
C TYR A 354 -17.19 -2.36 -1.86
N GLN A 355 -17.10 -2.50 -0.53
CA GLN A 355 -15.87 -2.26 0.22
C GLN A 355 -14.71 -3.14 -0.29
N GLY A 356 -14.97 -4.41 -0.63
CA GLY A 356 -14.00 -5.31 -1.25
C GLY A 356 -13.47 -4.79 -2.59
N TYR A 357 -14.35 -4.30 -3.47
CA TYR A 357 -13.93 -3.68 -4.73
C TYR A 357 -13.14 -2.38 -4.53
N VAL A 358 -13.51 -1.56 -3.54
CA VAL A 358 -12.80 -0.30 -3.21
C VAL A 358 -11.38 -0.58 -2.71
N LEU A 359 -11.23 -1.52 -1.77
CA LEU A 359 -9.92 -1.96 -1.30
C LEU A 359 -9.11 -2.58 -2.44
N GLY A 360 -9.74 -3.39 -3.28
CA GLY A 360 -9.08 -3.93 -4.47
C GLY A 360 -8.63 -2.84 -5.43
N ALA A 361 -9.41 -1.79 -5.63
CA ALA A 361 -9.10 -0.71 -6.57
C ALA A 361 -7.87 0.07 -6.11
N ILE A 362 -7.78 0.34 -4.80
CA ILE A 362 -6.60 0.95 -4.18
C ILE A 362 -5.38 0.03 -4.34
N LEU A 363 -5.53 -1.26 -4.04
CA LEU A 363 -4.43 -2.23 -4.16
C LEU A 363 -3.92 -2.33 -5.61
N VAL A 364 -4.81 -2.46 -6.59
CA VAL A 364 -4.48 -2.58 -8.01
C VAL A 364 -3.80 -1.31 -8.52
N ALA A 365 -4.28 -0.13 -8.12
CA ALA A 365 -3.62 1.13 -8.44
C ALA A 365 -2.15 1.14 -7.99
N ILE A 366 -1.89 0.72 -6.76
CA ILE A 366 -0.53 0.66 -6.21
C ILE A 366 0.31 -0.42 -6.89
N LEU A 367 -0.25 -1.61 -7.11
CA LEU A 367 0.45 -2.73 -7.77
C LEU A 367 0.84 -2.42 -9.21
N ILE A 368 -0.04 -1.79 -9.99
CA ILE A 368 0.31 -1.38 -11.36
C ILE A 368 1.44 -0.35 -11.32
N SER A 369 1.40 0.54 -10.32
CA SER A 369 2.40 1.59 -10.20
C SER A 369 3.77 1.05 -9.79
N SER A 370 3.88 -0.13 -9.18
CA SER A 370 5.17 -0.74 -8.82
C SER A 370 6.03 -1.13 -10.03
N PHE A 371 5.44 -1.20 -11.23
CA PHE A 371 6.19 -1.35 -12.49
C PHE A 371 6.79 -0.03 -13.00
N THR A 372 6.49 1.09 -12.34
CA THR A 372 6.84 2.44 -12.82
C THR A 372 7.63 3.27 -11.82
N PHE A 373 7.79 2.80 -10.58
CA PHE A 373 8.68 3.40 -9.58
C PHE A 373 9.02 2.38 -8.49
N ASP A 374 10.01 2.70 -7.66
CA ASP A 374 10.47 1.87 -6.54
C ASP A 374 9.49 1.92 -5.36
N LEU A 375 8.34 1.25 -5.49
CA LEU A 375 7.21 1.29 -4.55
C LEU A 375 7.62 1.33 -3.07
N PHE A 376 8.52 0.46 -2.63
CA PHE A 376 8.92 0.33 -1.23
C PHE A 376 9.87 1.42 -0.73
N GLY A 377 10.40 2.26 -1.64
CA GLY A 377 11.07 3.51 -1.29
C GLY A 377 10.11 4.59 -0.80
N PHE A 378 8.84 4.55 -1.21
CA PHE A 378 7.83 5.59 -0.94
C PHE A 378 6.93 5.17 0.22
N GLN A 379 7.10 5.83 1.36
CA GLN A 379 6.54 5.38 2.63
C GLN A 379 5.00 5.39 2.67
N GLN A 380 4.36 6.45 2.16
CA GLN A 380 2.90 6.60 2.21
C GLN A 380 2.23 5.59 1.26
N ALA A 381 2.75 5.43 0.05
CA ALA A 381 2.28 4.42 -0.90
C ALA A 381 2.43 3.00 -0.33
N THR A 382 3.57 2.70 0.28
CA THR A 382 3.85 1.41 0.91
C THR A 382 2.91 1.12 2.07
N PHE A 383 2.72 2.08 2.99
CA PHE A 383 1.81 1.87 4.12
C PHE A 383 0.36 1.72 3.66
N LEU A 384 -0.06 2.49 2.66
CA LEU A 384 -1.38 2.32 2.06
C LEU A 384 -1.54 0.91 1.47
N PHE A 385 -0.51 0.38 0.81
CA PHE A 385 -0.49 -0.99 0.30
C PHE A 385 -0.66 -2.02 1.42
N PHE A 386 0.18 -1.99 2.46
CA PHE A 386 0.14 -2.99 3.54
C PHE A 386 -1.13 -2.89 4.39
N ILE A 387 -1.67 -1.68 4.63
CA ILE A 387 -2.96 -1.51 5.29
C ILE A 387 -4.09 -2.09 4.43
N THR A 388 -4.10 -1.79 3.13
CA THR A 388 -5.12 -2.29 2.19
C THR A 388 -5.07 -3.81 2.07
N PHE A 389 -3.87 -4.37 1.91
CA PHE A 389 -3.62 -5.81 1.94
C PHE A 389 -4.18 -6.41 3.24
N GLY A 390 -3.89 -5.78 4.38
CA GLY A 390 -4.37 -6.24 5.66
C GLY A 390 -5.89 -6.25 5.77
N LEU A 391 -6.55 -5.18 5.32
CA LEU A 391 -8.01 -5.03 5.34
C LEU A 391 -8.74 -5.98 4.38
N LEU A 392 -8.10 -6.39 3.28
CA LEU A 392 -8.62 -7.41 2.37
C LEU A 392 -8.66 -8.78 3.06
N TRP A 393 -7.61 -9.13 3.80
CA TRP A 393 -7.49 -10.43 4.47
C TRP A 393 -8.12 -10.51 5.87
N SER A 394 -8.39 -9.37 6.53
CA SER A 394 -8.74 -9.34 7.95
C SER A 394 -10.03 -10.10 8.32
N GLY A 395 -10.93 -10.29 7.35
CA GLY A 395 -12.19 -11.01 7.53
C GLY A 395 -12.17 -12.48 7.10
N PHE A 396 -11.08 -12.97 6.47
CA PHE A 396 -11.04 -14.30 5.85
C PHE A 396 -10.20 -15.29 6.65
N THR A 397 -10.83 -16.38 7.07
CA THR A 397 -10.20 -17.48 7.83
C THR A 397 -10.60 -18.82 7.24
N ILE A 398 -9.68 -19.78 7.26
CA ILE A 398 -9.93 -21.17 6.87
C ILE A 398 -9.89 -22.02 8.14
N ASP A 399 -10.93 -22.80 8.38
CA ASP A 399 -10.94 -23.73 9.51
C ASP A 399 -9.96 -24.88 9.23
N SER A 400 -9.05 -25.15 10.16
CA SER A 400 -8.16 -26.31 10.07
C SER A 400 -9.00 -27.56 10.39
N PRO A 401 -8.87 -28.64 9.61
CA PRO A 401 -9.42 -29.94 9.98
C PRO A 401 -8.94 -30.31 11.39
N ASP A 402 -9.87 -30.73 12.25
CA ASP A 402 -9.55 -31.24 13.58
C ASP A 402 -8.79 -32.57 13.40
N PRO A 403 -7.51 -32.69 13.84
CA PRO A 403 -6.73 -33.91 13.64
C PRO A 403 -7.24 -35.10 14.48
N ARG A 404 -8.26 -34.92 15.31
CA ARG A 404 -8.87 -36.00 16.09
C ARG A 404 -9.66 -36.93 15.15
N PRO A 405 -9.34 -38.24 15.11
CA PRO A 405 -10.11 -39.20 14.33
C PRO A 405 -11.60 -39.12 14.70
N GLN A 406 -12.50 -39.19 13.72
CA GLN A 406 -13.95 -39.23 13.95
C GLN A 406 -14.35 -40.31 14.97
N ALA A 407 -13.56 -41.38 15.09
CA ALA A 407 -13.70 -42.44 16.09
C ALA A 407 -13.69 -41.96 17.56
N TRP A 408 -13.02 -40.84 17.88
CA TRP A 408 -13.02 -40.26 19.22
C TRP A 408 -14.32 -39.52 19.57
N ARG A 409 -15.11 -39.09 18.57
CA ARG A 409 -16.43 -38.49 18.79
C ARG A 409 -17.49 -39.56 19.04
N ALA A 410 -17.38 -40.72 18.40
CA ALA A 410 -18.28 -41.86 18.63
C ALA A 410 -18.17 -42.46 20.05
N ARG A 411 -17.00 -42.38 20.69
CA ARG A 411 -16.82 -42.85 22.08
C ARG A 411 -17.41 -41.95 23.17
N ARG A 412 -17.82 -40.73 22.82
CA ARG A 412 -18.61 -39.85 23.71
C ARG A 412 -20.04 -39.82 23.22
N GLY A 413 -20.75 -40.94 23.41
CA GLY A 413 -22.20 -41.00 23.24
C GLY A 413 -22.91 -39.94 24.10
N PRO A 414 -24.17 -39.60 23.77
CA PRO A 414 -24.93 -38.62 24.53
C PRO A 414 -25.06 -39.12 25.97
N LYS A 415 -24.62 -38.33 26.96
CA LYS A 415 -25.03 -38.56 28.35
C LYS A 415 -26.54 -38.44 28.37
N ALA A 416 -27.23 -39.57 28.50
CA ALA A 416 -28.66 -39.61 28.72
C ALA A 416 -28.99 -38.76 29.94
N VAL A 417 -29.76 -37.70 29.74
CA VAL A 417 -30.46 -37.02 30.82
C VAL A 417 -31.54 -38.00 31.25
N ALA A 418 -31.35 -38.64 32.41
CA ALA A 418 -32.37 -39.45 33.04
C ALA A 418 -33.48 -38.51 33.52
N THR A 419 -34.55 -38.40 32.75
CA THR A 419 -35.84 -37.90 33.22
C THR A 419 -36.46 -38.97 34.10
N SER A 420 -36.38 -38.81 35.43
CA SER A 420 -37.26 -39.51 36.35
C SER A 420 -38.58 -38.76 36.43
N ASP A 421 -39.50 -39.13 35.55
CA ASP A 421 -40.91 -38.78 35.68
C ASP A 421 -41.56 -39.89 36.53
N GLY A 422 -41.90 -39.56 37.77
CA GLY A 422 -42.57 -40.46 38.73
C GLY A 422 -43.84 -39.80 39.23
N ARG A 423 -44.97 -40.12 38.59
CA ARG A 423 -46.33 -39.83 39.06
C ARG A 423 -46.78 -40.84 40.13
N THR A 424 -47.89 -40.48 40.79
CA THR A 424 -48.73 -41.15 41.81
C THR A 424 -48.33 -40.83 43.26
N ALA A 425 -49.19 -40.28 44.13
CA ALA A 425 -50.65 -40.05 44.11
C ALA A 425 -51.00 -38.79 44.91
#